data_AF-A0A822GKG2-F1
#
_entry.id   AF-A0A822GKG2-F1
#
_cell.length_a   1.000
_cell.length_b   1.000
_cell.length_c   1.000
_cell.angle_alpha   90.00
_cell.angle_beta   90.00
_cell.angle_gamma   90.00
#
_symmetry.space_group_name_H-M   'P 1'
#
loop_
_entity.id
_entity.type
_entity.pdbx_description
1 polymer ?
#
loop_
_entity_poly.entity_id
_entity_poly.type
_entity_poly.pdbx_seq_one_letter_code
_entity_poly.pdbx_strand_id
1 'polypeptide(L)'
;MLVDGTSTTQKVVPITMERCCLPGTQILLEGEGDQYSDGTSSDLMMVIRDQPHSHFRRDNVDLIYKATISLAEALTGTTLFIQQLDGRQLEVPINEIVTPEFKQRVSNEGLPSTSNPGTYGDLINEFEVQYPN
;
A
#
# COMPACT_ATOMS: atom_id res chain seq x y z
N MET A 1 20.56 10.08 -44.66
CA MET A 1 21.24 10.02 -43.35
C MET A 1 20.50 10.99 -42.45
N LEU A 2 19.44 10.53 -41.79
CA LEU A 2 18.67 11.34 -40.84
C LEU A 2 19.25 11.05 -39.47
N VAL A 3 19.94 12.03 -38.89
CA VAL A 3 20.40 11.97 -37.50
C VAL A 3 19.27 12.57 -36.65
N ASP A 4 18.47 11.71 -36.05
CA ASP A 4 17.50 12.11 -35.03
C ASP A 4 18.29 12.60 -33.81
N GLY A 5 18.53 13.92 -33.76
CA GLY A 5 19.41 14.60 -32.81
C GLY A 5 18.79 14.82 -31.44
N THR A 6 18.29 13.77 -30.80
CA THR A 6 17.82 13.85 -29.41
C THR A 6 18.97 13.58 -28.44
N SER A 7 19.17 14.45 -27.45
CA SER A 7 20.11 14.23 -26.35
C SER A 7 19.37 14.01 -25.04
N THR A 8 19.70 12.95 -24.31
CA THR A 8 19.13 12.68 -22.99
C THR A 8 19.93 13.40 -21.91
N THR A 9 19.25 14.13 -21.03
CA THR A 9 19.83 14.76 -19.84
C THR A 9 19.23 14.14 -18.57
N GLN A 10 20.00 14.11 -17.49
CA GLN A 10 19.52 13.66 -16.19
C GLN A 10 19.38 14.86 -15.26
N LYS A 11 18.19 15.01 -14.66
CA LYS A 11 17.89 16.05 -13.68
C LYS A 11 17.29 15.41 -12.43
N VAL A 12 17.66 15.94 -11.26
CA VAL A 12 17.07 15.55 -9.99
C VAL A 12 16.01 16.59 -9.62
N VAL A 13 14.77 16.15 -9.49
CA VAL A 13 13.64 16.99 -9.08
C VAL A 13 13.19 16.53 -7.69
N PRO A 14 13.28 17.37 -6.64
CA PRO A 14 12.80 17.02 -5.31
C PRO A 14 11.27 16.98 -5.32
N ILE A 15 10.70 15.87 -4.85
CA ILE A 15 9.25 15.68 -4.76
C ILE A 15 8.89 15.47 -3.29
N THR A 16 8.01 16.33 -2.78
CA THR A 16 7.44 16.16 -1.45
C THR A 16 6.16 15.33 -1.57
N MET A 17 6.16 14.14 -0.97
CA MET A 17 4.95 13.32 -0.86
C MET A 17 4.30 13.53 0.50
N GLU A 18 3.00 13.81 0.48
CA GLU A 18 2.22 13.82 1.72
C GLU A 18 2.09 12.40 2.30
N ARG A 19 2.06 12.31 3.63
CA ARG A 19 1.88 11.03 4.32
C ARG A 19 0.54 10.43 3.92
N CYS A 20 0.54 9.12 3.67
CA CYS A 20 -0.66 8.36 3.30
C CYS A 20 -1.35 8.84 2.03
N CYS A 21 -0.63 9.52 1.11
CA CYS A 21 -1.14 9.85 -0.22
C CYS A 21 -1.78 8.63 -0.89
N LEU A 22 -2.92 8.83 -1.55
CA LEU A 22 -3.67 7.74 -2.15
C LEU A 22 -3.03 7.30 -3.47
N PRO A 23 -3.10 6.00 -3.81
CA PRO A 23 -2.74 5.57 -5.16
C PRO A 23 -3.60 6.30 -6.19
N GLY A 24 -2.99 6.71 -7.30
CA GLY A 24 -3.63 7.51 -8.33
C GLY A 24 -3.49 9.02 -8.14
N THR A 25 -2.98 9.51 -7.00
CA THR A 25 -2.61 10.92 -6.84
C THR A 25 -1.63 11.34 -7.93
N GLN A 26 -1.95 12.46 -8.59
CA GLN A 26 -1.19 13.02 -9.69
C GLN A 26 -0.34 14.18 -9.20
N ILE A 27 0.94 14.19 -9.58
CA ILE A 27 1.88 15.28 -9.31
C ILE A 27 2.33 15.83 -10.66
N LEU A 28 1.98 17.09 -10.93
CA LEU A 28 2.39 17.81 -12.13
C LEU A 28 3.73 18.51 -11.88
N LEU A 29 4.70 18.25 -12.74
CA LEU A 29 5.98 18.93 -12.78
C LEU A 29 6.04 19.75 -14.08
N GLU A 30 5.69 21.03 -13.98
CA GLU A 30 5.58 21.94 -15.13
C GLU A 30 6.94 22.14 -15.81
N GLY A 31 6.99 21.96 -17.13
CA GLY A 31 8.20 22.13 -17.94
C GLY A 31 9.34 21.13 -17.67
N GLU A 32 9.08 20.06 -16.91
CA GLU A 32 10.06 19.00 -16.60
C GLU A 32 10.01 17.81 -17.57
N GLY A 33 9.23 17.91 -18.65
CA GLY A 33 9.11 16.93 -19.71
C GLY A 33 10.12 17.13 -20.84
N ASP A 34 9.74 16.71 -22.04
CA ASP A 34 10.57 16.79 -23.23
C ASP A 34 10.73 18.24 -23.69
N GLN A 35 11.98 18.64 -23.95
CA GLN A 35 12.30 19.95 -24.52
C GLN A 35 12.29 19.89 -26.04
N TYR A 36 11.60 20.84 -26.67
CA TYR A 36 11.48 20.97 -28.12
C TYR A 36 12.46 22.00 -28.70
N SER A 37 12.68 21.94 -30.01
CA SER A 37 13.62 22.83 -30.72
C SER A 37 13.23 24.31 -30.68
N ASP A 38 11.96 24.62 -30.43
CA ASP A 38 11.47 25.99 -30.25
C ASP A 38 11.72 26.54 -28.83
N GLY A 39 12.36 25.75 -27.97
CA GLY A 39 12.70 26.09 -26.58
C GLY A 39 11.58 25.80 -25.57
N THR A 40 10.41 25.34 -26.02
CA THR A 40 9.33 24.93 -25.11
C THR A 40 9.64 23.58 -24.46
N SER A 41 9.07 23.32 -23.29
CA SER A 41 9.17 22.04 -22.60
C SER A 41 7.78 21.55 -22.25
N SER A 42 7.51 20.25 -22.42
CA SER A 42 6.26 19.66 -21.94
C SER A 42 6.28 19.45 -20.43
N ASP A 43 5.13 19.11 -19.86
CA ASP A 43 5.02 18.80 -18.45
C ASP A 43 5.23 17.30 -18.19
N LEU A 44 5.76 16.98 -17.01
CA LEU A 44 5.88 15.62 -16.52
C LEU A 44 4.78 15.35 -15.49
N MET A 45 3.87 14.43 -15.82
CA MET A 45 2.82 13.97 -14.90
C MET A 45 3.23 12.67 -14.22
N MET A 46 3.40 12.70 -12.90
CA MET A 46 3.68 11.51 -12.10
C MET A 46 2.41 10.99 -11.44
N VAL A 47 2.24 9.67 -11.40
CA VAL A 47 1.11 9.01 -10.75
C VAL A 47 1.63 8.11 -9.63
N ILE A 48 1.18 8.37 -8.41
CA ILE A 48 1.56 7.56 -7.24
C ILE A 48 0.91 6.19 -7.33
N ARG A 49 1.67 5.14 -7.02
CA ARG A 49 1.18 3.77 -6.90
C ARG A 49 1.72 3.14 -5.62
N ASP A 50 0.90 2.32 -4.98
CA ASP A 50 1.37 1.49 -3.87
C ASP A 50 2.33 0.42 -4.41
N GLN A 51 3.45 0.25 -3.72
CA GLN A 51 4.36 -0.86 -3.97
C GLN A 51 3.80 -2.11 -3.28
N PRO A 52 3.82 -3.30 -3.93
CA PRO A 52 3.44 -4.54 -3.27
C PRO A 52 4.28 -4.78 -2.01
N HIS A 53 3.60 -5.06 -0.90
CA HIS A 53 4.22 -5.41 0.36
C HIS A 53 4.02 -6.91 0.64
N SER A 54 4.98 -7.55 1.31
CA SER A 54 4.97 -9.00 1.53
C SER A 54 3.78 -9.48 2.38
N HIS A 55 3.35 -8.65 3.33
CA HIS A 55 2.31 -9.02 4.30
C HIS A 55 1.03 -8.19 4.21
N PHE A 56 1.11 -7.00 3.62
CA PHE A 56 0.02 -6.03 3.67
C PHE A 56 -0.41 -5.66 2.26
N ARG A 57 -1.71 -5.48 2.08
CA ARG A 57 -2.28 -4.83 0.92
C ARG A 57 -3.10 -3.66 1.41
N ARG A 58 -2.84 -2.47 0.86
CA ARG A 58 -3.65 -1.30 1.14
C ARG A 58 -5.03 -1.45 0.50
N ASP A 59 -6.06 -1.05 1.23
CA ASP A 59 -7.41 -0.83 0.71
C ASP A 59 -7.93 0.51 1.22
N ASN A 60 -7.67 1.57 0.46
CA ASN A 60 -7.90 2.95 0.87
C ASN A 60 -7.17 3.30 2.18
N VAL A 61 -7.88 3.50 3.29
CA VAL A 61 -7.29 3.74 4.62
C VAL A 61 -7.17 2.45 5.44
N ASP A 62 -7.78 1.36 5.01
CA ASP A 62 -7.68 0.06 5.67
C ASP A 62 -6.42 -0.69 5.19
N LEU A 63 -5.91 -1.58 6.03
CA LEU A 63 -4.83 -2.51 5.70
C LEU A 63 -5.37 -3.93 5.71
N ILE A 64 -5.09 -4.68 4.65
CA ILE A 64 -5.44 -6.09 4.55
C ILE A 64 -4.20 -6.91 4.84
N TYR A 65 -4.28 -7.76 5.86
CA TYR A 65 -3.23 -8.69 6.23
C TYR A 65 -3.66 -10.11 5.91
N LYS A 66 -2.85 -10.81 5.11
CA LYS A 66 -3.09 -12.22 4.80
C LYS A 66 -2.41 -13.08 5.85
N ALA A 67 -3.22 -13.66 6.73
CA ALA A 67 -2.78 -14.57 7.79
C ALA A 67 -2.86 -16.01 7.29
N THR A 68 -1.75 -16.73 7.37
CA THR A 68 -1.73 -18.16 7.10
C THR A 68 -1.81 -18.92 8.42
N ILE A 69 -2.83 -19.77 8.56
CA ILE A 69 -3.07 -20.58 9.76
C ILE A 69 -3.30 -22.04 9.38
N SER A 70 -3.03 -22.97 10.30
CA SER A 70 -3.37 -24.38 10.11
C SER A 70 -4.88 -24.63 10.23
N LEU A 71 -5.35 -25.74 9.65
CA LEU A 71 -6.74 -26.19 9.84
C LEU A 71 -7.09 -26.39 11.33
N ALA A 72 -6.13 -26.84 12.16
CA ALA A 72 -6.35 -27.00 13.59
C ALA A 72 -6.64 -25.64 14.25
N GLU A 73 -5.78 -24.65 14.03
CA GLU A 73 -5.95 -23.29 14.54
C GLU A 73 -7.25 -22.63 14.05
N ALA A 74 -7.62 -22.87 12.79
CA ALA A 74 -8.88 -22.38 12.23
C ALA A 74 -10.11 -22.93 12.98
N LEU A 75 -10.04 -24.15 13.53
CA LEU A 75 -11.14 -24.81 14.23
C LEU A 75 -11.11 -24.64 15.74
N THR A 76 -9.92 -24.46 16.33
CA THR A 76 -9.74 -24.42 17.79
C THR A 76 -9.40 -23.03 18.33
N GLY A 77 -9.15 -22.06 17.43
CA GLY A 77 -8.64 -20.74 17.78
C GLY A 77 -7.11 -20.69 17.85
N THR A 78 -6.57 -19.49 17.72
CA THR A 78 -5.13 -19.16 17.80
C THR A 78 -4.96 -17.67 18.09
N THR A 79 -3.73 -17.18 18.19
CA THR A 79 -3.42 -15.76 18.31
C THR A 79 -2.41 -15.37 17.23
N LEU A 80 -2.75 -14.36 16.43
CA LEU A 80 -1.81 -13.79 15.46
C LEU A 80 -0.91 -12.77 16.15
N PHE A 81 0.38 -12.81 15.83
CA PHE A 81 1.34 -11.79 16.20
C PHE A 81 1.78 -11.02 14.95
N ILE A 82 1.21 -9.84 14.75
CA ILE A 82 1.36 -9.05 13.53
C ILE A 82 2.35 -7.92 13.78
N GLN A 83 3.47 -7.91 13.06
CA GLN A 83 4.37 -6.76 13.04
C GLN A 83 3.81 -5.69 12.10
N GLN A 84 3.46 -4.54 12.65
CA GLN A 84 2.87 -3.44 11.90
C GLN A 84 3.89 -2.57 11.17
N LEU A 85 3.39 -1.72 10.26
CA LEU A 85 4.20 -0.80 9.46
C LEU A 85 4.96 0.24 10.31
N ASP A 86 4.47 0.54 11.52
CA ASP A 86 5.14 1.44 12.47
C ASP A 86 6.12 0.72 13.41
N GLY A 87 6.27 -0.61 13.26
CA GLY A 87 7.15 -1.45 14.06
C GLY A 87 6.53 -1.99 15.35
N ARG A 88 5.29 -1.62 15.71
CA ARG A 88 4.58 -2.24 16.84
C ARG A 88 4.27 -3.71 16.54
N GLN A 89 4.19 -4.51 17.60
CA GLN A 89 3.66 -5.87 17.55
C GLN A 89 2.22 -5.85 18.08
N LEU A 90 1.28 -6.26 17.24
CA LEU A 90 -0.13 -6.39 17.58
C LEU A 90 -0.45 -7.87 17.85
N GLU A 91 -1.06 -8.13 18.99
CA GLU A 91 -1.57 -9.45 19.37
C GLU A 91 -3.07 -9.53 19.07
N VAL A 92 -3.49 -10.43 18.18
CA VAL A 92 -4.88 -10.55 17.74
C VAL A 92 -5.40 -11.96 18.01
N PRO A 93 -6.20 -12.16 19.07
CA PRO A 93 -6.80 -13.46 19.36
C PRO A 93 -7.91 -13.79 18.34
N ILE A 94 -7.96 -15.06 17.94
CA ILE A 94 -8.97 -15.65 17.07
C ILE A 94 -9.68 -16.71 17.88
N ASN A 95 -10.89 -16.39 18.32
CA ASN A 95 -11.68 -17.25 19.21
C ASN A 95 -12.87 -17.91 18.49
N GLU A 96 -13.08 -17.58 17.22
CA GLU A 96 -14.16 -18.08 16.38
C GLU A 96 -13.62 -19.06 15.34
N ILE A 97 -14.51 -19.89 14.80
CA ILE A 97 -14.17 -20.78 13.68
C ILE A 97 -13.88 -19.93 12.44
N VAL A 98 -12.70 -20.11 11.85
CA VAL A 98 -12.29 -19.44 10.62
C VAL A 98 -12.79 -20.24 9.41
N THR A 99 -13.74 -19.66 8.68
CA THR A 99 -14.19 -20.17 7.37
C THR A 99 -13.43 -19.47 6.23
N PRO A 100 -13.48 -19.98 4.98
CA PRO A 100 -12.80 -19.34 3.85
C PRO A 100 -13.19 -17.87 3.60
N GLU A 101 -14.43 -17.49 3.93
CA GLU A 101 -14.94 -16.12 3.79
C GLU A 101 -14.77 -15.27 5.06
N PHE A 102 -14.30 -15.88 6.15
CA PHE A 102 -14.15 -15.21 7.43
C PHE A 102 -13.10 -14.10 7.32
N LYS A 103 -13.45 -12.94 7.85
CA LYS A 103 -12.55 -11.80 8.01
C LYS A 103 -12.66 -11.26 9.41
N GLN A 104 -11.53 -10.99 10.04
CA GLN A 104 -11.49 -10.35 11.35
C GLN A 104 -11.04 -8.90 11.19
N ARG A 105 -11.84 -7.97 11.68
CA ARG A 105 -11.52 -6.53 11.67
C ARG A 105 -10.95 -6.13 13.02
N VAL A 106 -9.78 -5.48 13.02
CA VAL A 106 -9.17 -4.86 14.19
C VAL A 106 -9.22 -3.34 14.00
N SER A 107 -10.02 -2.68 14.81
CA SER A 107 -10.32 -1.26 14.64
C SER A 107 -9.14 -0.35 14.96
N ASN A 108 -8.98 0.72 14.19
CA ASN A 108 -7.93 1.74 14.29
C ASN A 108 -6.49 1.23 14.08
N GLU A 109 -6.32 0.08 13.43
CA GLU A 109 -5.01 -0.51 13.13
C GLU A 109 -4.65 -0.48 11.62
N GLY A 110 -5.35 0.35 10.84
CA GLY A 110 -5.06 0.65 9.44
C GLY A 110 -4.13 1.87 9.26
N LEU A 111 -4.26 2.55 8.12
CA LEU A 111 -3.49 3.75 7.80
C LEU A 111 -4.15 5.02 8.36
N PRO A 112 -3.36 6.07 8.69
CA PRO A 112 -3.89 7.39 8.99
C PRO A 112 -4.76 7.95 7.86
N SER A 113 -5.92 8.53 8.23
CA SER A 113 -6.79 9.22 7.28
C SER A 113 -6.25 10.60 6.92
N THR A 114 -6.13 10.89 5.63
CA THR A 114 -5.79 12.23 5.12
C THR A 114 -6.96 13.20 5.23
N SER A 115 -8.19 12.70 5.08
CA SER A 115 -9.41 13.53 5.13
C SER A 115 -9.83 13.90 6.54
N ASN A 116 -9.56 13.03 7.53
CA ASN A 116 -9.94 13.21 8.93
C ASN A 116 -8.72 13.00 9.84
N PRO A 117 -7.91 14.06 10.07
CA PRO A 117 -6.71 13.97 10.89
C PRO A 117 -6.98 13.40 12.29
N GLY A 118 -6.13 12.49 12.74
CA GLY A 118 -6.29 11.81 14.04
C GLY A 118 -7.14 10.55 14.01
N THR A 119 -7.73 10.20 12.87
CA THR A 119 -8.43 8.92 12.65
C THR A 119 -7.58 7.97 11.81
N TYR A 120 -7.85 6.68 11.98
CA TYR A 120 -7.19 5.59 11.28
C TYR A 120 -8.25 4.71 10.63
N GLY A 121 -7.89 4.07 9.52
CA GLY A 121 -8.64 2.90 9.05
C GLY A 121 -8.42 1.70 9.96
N ASP A 122 -8.86 0.55 9.49
CA ASP A 122 -8.81 -0.70 10.24
C ASP A 122 -7.86 -1.72 9.60
N LEU A 123 -7.37 -2.65 10.41
CA LEU A 123 -6.69 -3.84 9.93
C LEU A 123 -7.74 -4.93 9.66
N ILE A 124 -7.69 -5.54 8.49
CA ILE A 124 -8.58 -6.62 8.08
C ILE A 124 -7.73 -7.86 7.86
N ASN A 125 -7.88 -8.85 8.74
CA ASN A 125 -7.24 -10.15 8.59
C ASN A 125 -8.08 -11.00 7.62
N GLU A 126 -7.45 -11.41 6.52
CA GLU A 126 -7.94 -12.44 5.60
C GLU A 126 -7.14 -13.71 5.83
N PHE A 127 -7.81 -14.87 5.85
CA PHE A 127 -7.19 -16.12 6.26
C PHE A 127 -6.96 -17.07 5.10
N GLU A 128 -5.77 -17.64 5.05
CA GLU A 128 -5.42 -18.78 4.21
C GLU A 128 -5.21 -20.01 5.10
N VAL A 129 -6.14 -20.97 5.01
CA VAL A 129 -6.09 -22.18 5.84
C VAL A 129 -5.23 -23.24 5.16
N GLN A 130 -4.15 -23.64 5.82
CA GLN A 130 -3.32 -24.77 5.41
C GLN A 130 -3.92 -26.09 5.88
N TYR A 131 -4.28 -26.93 4.92
CA TYR A 131 -4.75 -28.29 5.17
C TYR A 131 -3.57 -29.24 5.37
N PRO A 132 -3.69 -30.25 6.25
CA PRO A 132 -2.70 -31.29 6.36
C PRO A 132 -2.61 -32.10 5.06
N ASN A 133 -1.42 -32.65 4.78
CA ASN A 133 -1.19 -33.58 3.66
C ASN A 133 -1.85 -34.94 3.88
#